data_AF-A0A0F5YI40-F1
#
_entry.id   AF-A0A0F5YI40-F1
#
_cell.length_a   1.000
_cell.length_b   1.000
_cell.length_c   1.000
_cell.angle_alpha   90.00
_cell.angle_beta   90.00
_cell.angle_gamma   90.00
#
_symmetry.space_group_name_H-M   'P 1'
#
loop_
_entity.id
_entity.type
_entity.pdbx_description
1 polymer ?
#
loop_
_entity_poly.entity_id
_entity_poly.type
_entity_poly.pdbx_seq_one_letter_code
_entity_poly.pdbx_strand_id
1 'polypeptide(L)'
;MNKTDLKTLLHTLQQLRQSIEQEGQELYEKWRPNINRRVFTISGLNLAHYLILRHHDLRPLQRALMPLGLSSLGRCESRVMENIDATIAALGAICQADPGSLPQRPSKRAFFRGERLLERQTQELLGESSSERRVRIMVTLPTEAAENYEFFVKLLQRGVNCVRINCAHDSPKEWEAMIDNLRWAESETGKSCKLLMDLGGIQPRTVDVITPENEKSLYLGDRLFLSKNKPQPNAEFPFQTCCTIPEILDQVQEGDTVWIDDGKLGTRVESVQEDGIILEVIQARPEKGEKLKNDKGMNFPNTEVHFDALTEKDLEDLDFIAAHTDIIGYSFVQEASDIKRLQEELEARNPSHQIGLIAKIETQAAIKNLPELIVQAAGRQPFGVMIARGDLAVQIGYQRLAEIQEEIMWMCEAAHIPVIWATQVLENLAKTGIPSRSEVTDAAMAQRSECVMLNKGPFIEEAVTILDDVLLRMQAHQMKKTPQLRALHSWE
;
A
#
# COMPACT_ATOMS: atom_id res chain seq x y z
N MET A 1 -16.96 -34.95 -17.19
CA MET A 1 -16.60 -34.37 -18.51
C MET A 1 -16.41 -35.48 -19.51
N ASN A 2 -16.98 -35.34 -20.71
CA ASN A 2 -16.70 -36.28 -21.79
C ASN A 2 -15.31 -35.98 -22.42
N LYS A 3 -14.82 -36.83 -23.34
CA LYS A 3 -13.50 -36.64 -23.99
C LYS A 3 -13.42 -35.34 -24.80
N THR A 4 -14.53 -34.90 -25.38
CA THR A 4 -14.61 -33.65 -26.16
C THR A 4 -14.41 -32.45 -25.25
N ASP A 5 -15.08 -32.40 -24.10
CA ASP A 5 -14.96 -31.33 -23.12
C ASP A 5 -13.52 -31.19 -22.61
N LEU A 6 -12.84 -32.31 -22.36
CA LEU A 6 -11.44 -32.33 -21.89
C LEU A 6 -10.47 -31.75 -22.94
N LYS A 7 -10.66 -32.11 -24.22
CA LYS A 7 -9.84 -31.57 -25.32
C LYS A 7 -10.10 -30.08 -25.52
N THR A 8 -11.35 -29.63 -25.43
CA THR A 8 -11.70 -28.22 -25.49
C THR A 8 -11.02 -27.45 -24.35
N LEU A 9 -11.10 -27.95 -23.11
CA LEU A 9 -10.45 -27.32 -21.96
C LEU A 9 -8.93 -27.21 -22.14
N LEU A 10 -8.29 -28.27 -22.62
CA LEU A 10 -6.85 -28.27 -22.92
C LEU A 10 -6.50 -27.21 -23.97
N HIS A 11 -7.28 -27.16 -25.06
CA HIS A 11 -7.06 -26.18 -26.12
C HIS A 11 -7.23 -24.74 -25.61
N THR A 12 -8.27 -24.46 -24.80
CA THR A 12 -8.47 -23.14 -24.22
C THR A 12 -7.31 -22.72 -23.31
N LEU A 13 -6.75 -23.64 -22.52
CA LEU A 13 -5.56 -23.33 -21.72
C LEU A 13 -4.31 -23.07 -22.57
N GLN A 14 -4.13 -23.83 -23.66
CA GLN A 14 -3.02 -23.60 -24.60
C GLN A 14 -3.13 -22.23 -25.28
N GLN A 15 -4.34 -21.83 -25.69
CA GLN A 15 -4.60 -20.50 -26.23
C GLN A 15 -4.32 -19.39 -25.20
N LEU A 16 -4.81 -19.57 -23.96
CA LEU A 16 -4.55 -18.63 -22.88
C LEU A 16 -3.04 -18.50 -22.60
N ARG A 17 -2.31 -19.62 -22.51
CA ARG A 17 -0.86 -19.63 -22.34
C ARG A 17 -0.15 -18.85 -23.44
N GLN A 18 -0.54 -19.07 -24.69
CA GLN A 18 0.08 -18.41 -25.85
C GLN A 18 -0.15 -16.90 -25.82
N SER A 19 -1.37 -16.45 -25.52
CA SER A 19 -1.69 -15.02 -25.36
C SER A 19 -0.85 -14.39 -24.24
N ILE A 20 -0.77 -15.05 -23.07
CA ILE A 20 0.04 -14.57 -21.95
C ILE A 20 1.52 -14.46 -22.32
N GLU A 21 2.09 -15.48 -22.95
CA GLU A 21 3.50 -15.49 -23.34
C GLU A 21 3.81 -14.39 -24.37
N GLN A 22 2.98 -14.25 -25.40
CA GLN A 22 3.20 -13.28 -26.45
C GLN A 22 2.97 -11.84 -25.97
N GLU A 23 1.76 -11.53 -25.49
CA GLU A 23 1.39 -10.16 -25.10
C GLU A 23 2.14 -9.73 -23.84
N GLY A 24 2.45 -10.66 -22.94
CA GLY A 24 3.24 -10.36 -21.76
C GLY A 24 4.70 -10.08 -22.09
N GLN A 25 5.29 -10.78 -23.06
CA GLN A 25 6.62 -10.45 -23.56
C GLN A 25 6.62 -9.07 -24.25
N GLU A 26 5.61 -8.77 -25.08
CA GLU A 26 5.47 -7.47 -25.73
C GLU A 26 5.34 -6.32 -24.72
N LEU A 27 4.56 -6.50 -23.64
CA LEU A 27 4.45 -5.53 -22.56
C LEU A 27 5.79 -5.39 -21.80
N TYR A 28 6.43 -6.51 -21.48
CA TYR A 28 7.72 -6.49 -20.78
C TYR A 28 8.81 -5.77 -21.57
N GLU A 29 8.88 -5.93 -22.91
CA GLU A 29 9.86 -5.22 -23.73
C GLU A 29 9.66 -3.70 -23.71
N LYS A 30 8.43 -3.20 -23.47
CA LYS A 30 8.18 -1.76 -23.25
C LYS A 30 8.77 -1.27 -21.92
N TRP A 31 8.76 -2.12 -20.90
CA TRP A 31 9.29 -1.82 -19.56
C TRP A 31 10.80 -2.01 -19.44
N ARG A 32 11.36 -2.96 -20.20
CA ARG A 32 12.77 -3.37 -20.13
C ARG A 32 13.78 -2.22 -20.14
N PRO A 33 13.62 -1.13 -20.91
CA PRO A 33 14.56 0.00 -20.88
C PRO A 33 14.68 0.69 -19.51
N ASN A 34 13.65 0.59 -18.65
CA ASN A 34 13.64 1.18 -17.32
C ASN A 34 14.12 0.22 -16.21
N ILE A 35 14.45 -1.03 -16.55
CA ILE A 35 14.85 -2.06 -15.58
C ILE A 35 16.37 -2.25 -15.60
N ASN A 36 17.05 -1.60 -14.66
CA ASN A 36 18.51 -1.71 -14.46
C ASN A 36 18.89 -2.79 -13.45
N ARG A 37 18.01 -3.09 -12.49
CA ARG A 37 18.20 -4.16 -11.49
C ARG A 37 17.94 -5.53 -12.12
N ARG A 38 19.02 -6.28 -12.36
CA ARG A 38 18.97 -7.67 -12.85
C ARG A 38 18.09 -8.59 -11.99
N VAL A 39 18.02 -8.34 -10.69
CA VAL A 39 17.18 -9.10 -9.76
C VAL A 39 15.67 -8.91 -10.03
N PHE A 40 15.28 -7.80 -10.67
CA PHE A 40 13.89 -7.48 -11.00
C PHE A 40 13.47 -7.93 -12.40
N THR A 41 14.40 -8.30 -13.29
CA THR A 41 14.09 -8.76 -14.67
C THR A 41 13.04 -9.90 -14.70
N ILE A 42 13.21 -10.92 -13.85
CA ILE A 42 12.26 -12.06 -13.79
C ILE A 42 10.92 -11.62 -13.19
N SER A 43 10.96 -10.77 -12.17
CA SER A 43 9.77 -10.20 -11.53
C SER A 43 8.94 -9.36 -12.48
N GLY A 44 9.57 -8.44 -13.22
CA GLY A 44 8.89 -7.59 -14.19
C GLY A 44 8.23 -8.39 -15.31
N LEU A 45 8.88 -9.46 -15.78
CA LEU A 45 8.27 -10.35 -16.78
C LEU A 45 7.06 -11.12 -16.21
N ASN A 46 7.17 -11.65 -14.99
CA ASN A 46 6.03 -12.32 -14.36
C ASN A 46 4.86 -11.36 -14.07
N LEU A 47 5.14 -10.11 -13.68
CA LEU A 47 4.14 -9.05 -13.56
C LEU A 47 3.42 -8.81 -14.89
N ALA A 48 4.17 -8.70 -15.99
CA ALA A 48 3.59 -8.52 -17.32
C ALA A 48 2.68 -9.71 -17.70
N HIS A 49 3.15 -10.94 -17.50
CA HIS A 49 2.33 -12.15 -17.70
C HIS A 49 1.06 -12.13 -16.83
N TYR A 50 1.17 -11.69 -15.58
CA TYR A 50 0.04 -11.64 -14.66
C TYR A 50 -1.02 -10.63 -15.10
N LEU A 51 -0.61 -9.45 -15.59
CA LEU A 51 -1.55 -8.47 -16.15
C LEU A 51 -2.35 -9.04 -17.31
N ILE A 52 -1.67 -9.68 -18.28
CA ILE A 52 -2.35 -10.30 -19.42
C ILE A 52 -3.29 -11.41 -18.95
N LEU A 53 -2.85 -12.27 -18.03
CA LEU A 53 -3.71 -13.30 -17.46
C LEU A 53 -5.00 -12.69 -16.85
N ARG A 54 -4.88 -11.56 -16.16
CA ARG A 54 -5.99 -10.88 -15.47
C ARG A 54 -6.91 -10.08 -16.39
N HIS A 55 -6.58 -9.92 -17.68
CA HIS A 55 -7.52 -9.44 -18.69
C HIS A 55 -8.59 -10.49 -19.07
N HIS A 56 -8.41 -11.75 -18.66
CA HIS A 56 -9.36 -12.82 -18.90
C HIS A 56 -10.17 -13.17 -17.64
N ASP A 57 -11.48 -13.42 -17.80
CA ASP A 57 -12.28 -14.01 -16.73
C ASP A 57 -11.96 -15.51 -16.60
N LEU A 58 -11.16 -15.84 -15.59
CA LEU A 58 -10.71 -17.21 -15.37
C LEU A 58 -11.78 -18.10 -14.74
N ARG A 59 -12.83 -17.56 -14.12
CA ARG A 59 -13.77 -18.33 -13.27
C ARG A 59 -14.36 -19.57 -13.97
N PRO A 60 -14.75 -19.53 -15.27
CA PRO A 60 -15.18 -20.72 -15.99
C PRO A 60 -14.09 -21.80 -16.07
N LEU A 61 -12.84 -21.41 -16.37
CA LEU A 61 -11.69 -22.33 -16.41
C LEU A 61 -11.42 -22.94 -15.03
N GLN A 62 -11.45 -22.13 -13.97
CA GLN A 62 -11.25 -22.62 -12.60
C GLN A 62 -12.28 -23.70 -12.24
N ARG A 63 -13.56 -23.46 -12.55
CA ARG A 63 -14.64 -24.41 -12.30
C ARG A 63 -14.50 -25.69 -13.12
N ALA A 64 -14.01 -25.61 -14.35
CA ALA A 64 -13.77 -26.78 -15.20
C ALA A 64 -12.57 -27.62 -14.74
N LEU A 65 -11.54 -26.99 -14.15
CA LEU A 65 -10.32 -27.66 -13.68
C LEU A 65 -10.51 -28.40 -12.35
N MET A 66 -11.34 -27.86 -11.44
CA MET A 66 -11.52 -28.39 -10.08
C MET A 66 -11.93 -29.88 -10.03
N PRO A 67 -12.93 -30.37 -10.79
CA PRO A 67 -13.34 -31.77 -10.76
C PRO A 67 -12.27 -32.75 -11.25
N LEU A 68 -11.25 -32.24 -11.96
CA LEU A 68 -10.11 -33.03 -12.45
C LEU A 68 -8.98 -33.11 -11.41
N GLY A 69 -9.13 -32.47 -10.23
CA GLY A 69 -8.09 -32.38 -9.22
C GLY A 69 -6.91 -31.51 -9.64
N LEU A 70 -7.08 -30.68 -10.67
CA LEU A 70 -6.04 -29.78 -11.19
C LEU A 70 -6.02 -28.44 -10.45
N SER A 71 -4.91 -27.71 -10.58
CA SER A 71 -4.80 -26.32 -10.11
C SER A 71 -5.96 -25.49 -10.66
N SER A 72 -6.62 -24.72 -9.80
CA SER A 72 -7.61 -23.73 -10.23
C SER A 72 -6.97 -22.42 -10.71
N LEU A 73 -5.64 -22.34 -10.83
CA LEU A 73 -4.89 -21.11 -11.13
C LEU A 73 -5.09 -19.96 -10.11
N GLY A 74 -5.85 -20.16 -9.02
CA GLY A 74 -6.15 -19.10 -8.05
C GLY A 74 -5.01 -18.72 -7.09
N ARG A 75 -3.80 -19.24 -7.33
CA ARG A 75 -2.57 -19.05 -6.53
C ARG A 75 -1.34 -18.97 -7.46
N CYS A 76 -1.50 -18.33 -8.61
CA CYS A 76 -0.50 -18.29 -9.68
C CYS A 76 0.27 -16.97 -9.76
N GLU A 77 -0.06 -15.99 -8.91
CA GLU A 77 0.47 -14.61 -8.93
C GLU A 77 1.98 -14.61 -9.11
N SER A 78 2.71 -15.30 -8.21
CA SER A 78 4.18 -15.38 -8.22
C SER A 78 4.81 -16.32 -9.26
N ARG A 79 4.02 -16.96 -10.14
CA ARG A 79 4.50 -18.02 -11.07
C ARG A 79 3.55 -18.28 -12.24
N VAL A 80 3.16 -17.24 -12.97
CA VAL A 80 2.07 -17.35 -13.95
C VAL A 80 2.33 -18.46 -14.97
N MET A 81 3.47 -18.40 -15.66
CA MET A 81 3.82 -19.36 -16.71
C MET A 81 4.06 -20.76 -16.13
N GLU A 82 4.79 -20.89 -15.03
CA GLU A 82 5.04 -22.20 -14.43
C GLU A 82 3.74 -22.87 -13.92
N ASN A 83 2.75 -22.11 -13.42
CA ASN A 83 1.47 -22.69 -13.00
C ASN A 83 0.66 -23.21 -14.20
N ILE A 84 0.59 -22.41 -15.27
CA ILE A 84 -0.14 -22.76 -16.49
C ILE A 84 0.53 -23.95 -17.18
N ASP A 85 1.85 -23.96 -17.30
CA ASP A 85 2.61 -25.07 -17.89
C ASP A 85 2.39 -26.37 -17.14
N ALA A 86 2.45 -26.34 -15.80
CA ALA A 86 2.17 -27.51 -14.98
C ALA A 86 0.74 -28.03 -15.17
N THR A 87 -0.23 -27.12 -15.30
CA THR A 87 -1.65 -27.46 -15.47
C THR A 87 -1.91 -28.05 -16.86
N ILE A 88 -1.36 -27.45 -17.92
CA ILE A 88 -1.47 -27.96 -19.30
C ILE A 88 -0.78 -29.32 -19.42
N ALA A 89 0.41 -29.50 -18.86
CA ALA A 89 1.11 -30.78 -18.89
C ALA A 89 0.29 -31.89 -18.19
N ALA A 90 -0.33 -31.59 -17.05
CA ALA A 90 -1.18 -32.54 -16.32
C ALA A 90 -2.47 -32.86 -17.08
N LEU A 91 -3.18 -31.84 -17.60
CA LEU A 91 -4.39 -32.05 -18.38
C LEU A 91 -4.10 -32.77 -19.70
N GLY A 92 -2.99 -32.45 -20.37
CA GLY A 92 -2.52 -33.12 -21.57
C GLY A 92 -2.28 -34.61 -21.34
N ALA A 93 -1.70 -34.98 -20.20
CA ALA A 93 -1.56 -36.38 -19.80
C ALA A 93 -2.91 -37.08 -19.59
N ILE A 94 -3.89 -36.41 -18.96
CA ILE A 94 -5.27 -36.93 -18.81
C ILE A 94 -5.93 -37.12 -20.19
N CYS A 95 -5.71 -36.20 -21.11
CA CYS A 95 -6.22 -36.25 -22.48
C CYS A 95 -5.49 -37.25 -23.39
N GLN A 96 -4.36 -37.81 -22.95
CA GLN A 96 -3.43 -38.59 -23.78
C GLN A 96 -3.00 -37.81 -25.05
N ALA A 97 -2.74 -36.52 -24.88
CA ALA A 97 -2.24 -35.66 -25.95
C ALA A 97 -0.79 -36.01 -26.31
N ASP A 98 -0.37 -35.66 -27.53
CA ASP A 98 1.01 -35.84 -27.98
C ASP A 98 1.99 -35.05 -27.08
N PRO A 99 2.98 -35.70 -26.43
CA PRO A 99 3.96 -35.02 -25.58
C PRO A 99 4.70 -33.88 -26.27
N GLY A 100 4.91 -33.95 -27.59
CA GLY A 100 5.56 -32.88 -28.36
C GLY A 100 4.74 -31.59 -28.47
N SER A 101 3.43 -31.67 -28.24
CA SER A 101 2.49 -30.53 -28.28
C SER A 101 2.26 -29.86 -26.92
N LEU A 102 2.87 -30.39 -25.84
CA LEU A 102 2.67 -29.93 -24.48
C LEU A 102 3.90 -29.15 -23.97
N PRO A 103 3.71 -28.13 -23.12
CA PRO A 103 4.81 -27.48 -22.44
C PRO A 103 5.52 -28.47 -21.51
N GLN A 104 6.81 -28.24 -21.28
CA GLN A 104 7.56 -29.03 -20.32
C GLN A 104 7.07 -28.78 -18.91
N ARG A 105 6.94 -29.84 -18.11
CA ARG A 105 6.59 -29.70 -16.69
C ARG A 105 7.69 -28.94 -15.95
N PRO A 106 7.39 -27.85 -15.24
CA PRO A 106 8.40 -27.08 -14.54
C PRO A 106 9.02 -27.89 -13.39
N SER A 107 10.32 -27.70 -13.19
CA SER A 107 11.01 -28.23 -12.00
C SER A 107 10.46 -27.60 -10.72
N LYS A 108 10.56 -28.28 -9.57
CA LYS A 108 10.20 -27.69 -8.27
C LYS A 108 10.93 -26.37 -8.01
N ARG A 109 12.21 -26.29 -8.38
CA ARG A 109 13.00 -25.07 -8.22
C ARG A 109 12.40 -23.92 -9.04
N ALA A 110 12.04 -24.13 -10.30
CA ALA A 110 11.41 -23.11 -11.13
C ALA A 110 10.04 -22.72 -10.57
N PHE A 111 9.21 -23.70 -10.22
CA PHE A 111 7.85 -23.49 -9.73
C PHE A 111 7.81 -22.62 -8.46
N PHE A 112 8.70 -22.84 -7.49
CA PHE A 112 8.76 -22.06 -6.25
C PHE A 112 9.72 -20.86 -6.32
N ARG A 113 10.13 -20.43 -7.52
CA ARG A 113 11.07 -19.32 -7.68
C ARG A 113 10.51 -17.99 -7.16
N GLY A 114 9.23 -17.70 -7.44
CA GLY A 114 8.61 -16.44 -7.05
C GLY A 114 8.53 -16.22 -5.54
N GLU A 115 8.23 -17.26 -4.76
CA GLU A 115 8.26 -17.21 -3.29
C GLU A 115 9.64 -16.78 -2.76
N ARG A 116 10.72 -17.37 -3.29
CA ARG A 116 12.08 -17.01 -2.88
C ARG A 116 12.51 -15.63 -3.35
N LEU A 117 12.00 -15.17 -4.50
CA LEU A 117 12.25 -13.80 -4.96
C LEU A 117 11.57 -12.79 -4.04
N LEU A 118 10.31 -13.04 -3.67
CA LEU A 118 9.57 -12.18 -2.75
C LEU A 118 10.25 -12.12 -1.37
N GLU A 119 10.63 -13.28 -0.82
CA GLU A 119 11.36 -13.35 0.45
C GLU A 119 12.68 -12.57 0.39
N ARG A 120 13.46 -12.74 -0.68
CA ARG A 120 14.71 -12.00 -0.88
C ARG A 120 14.50 -10.49 -0.96
N GLN A 121 13.54 -10.03 -1.76
CA GLN A 121 13.24 -8.59 -1.88
C GLN A 121 12.71 -8.02 -0.54
N THR A 122 11.97 -8.83 0.21
CA THR A 122 11.51 -8.47 1.56
C THR A 122 12.68 -8.29 2.53
N GLN A 123 13.63 -9.22 2.54
CA GLN A 123 14.85 -9.12 3.37
C GLN A 123 15.71 -7.92 2.98
N GLU A 124 15.89 -7.70 1.67
CA GLU A 124 16.68 -6.58 1.14
C GLU A 124 16.08 -5.22 1.57
N LEU A 125 14.75 -5.08 1.50
CA LEU A 125 14.07 -3.83 1.85
C LEU A 125 13.85 -3.68 3.35
N LEU A 126 13.20 -4.66 3.99
CA LEU A 126 12.64 -4.55 5.36
C LEU A 126 13.48 -5.29 6.41
N GLY A 127 14.62 -5.84 6.03
CA GLY A 127 15.51 -6.58 6.90
C GLY A 127 15.05 -8.01 7.18
N GLU A 128 15.87 -8.72 7.96
CA GLU A 128 15.59 -10.09 8.38
C GLU A 128 14.34 -10.18 9.27
N SER A 129 13.59 -11.26 9.11
CA SER A 129 12.53 -11.62 10.06
C SER A 129 13.14 -12.05 11.39
N SER A 130 12.33 -12.04 12.46
CA SER A 130 12.72 -12.76 13.68
C SER A 130 12.76 -14.27 13.41
N SER A 131 13.47 -15.04 14.24
CA SER A 131 13.64 -16.50 14.05
C SER A 131 12.32 -17.28 14.04
N GLU A 132 11.24 -16.71 14.61
CA GLU A 132 9.97 -17.40 14.78
C GLU A 132 8.84 -16.83 13.91
N ARG A 133 8.93 -15.60 13.39
CA ARG A 133 7.85 -14.93 12.65
C ARG A 133 8.29 -14.48 11.25
N ARG A 134 7.51 -14.85 10.22
CA ARG A 134 7.74 -14.41 8.83
C ARG A 134 7.45 -12.92 8.58
N VAL A 135 6.32 -12.42 9.06
CA VAL A 135 5.79 -11.08 8.73
C VAL A 135 6.45 -10.04 9.59
N ARG A 136 7.07 -8.99 9.02
CA ARG A 136 7.75 -7.93 9.80
C ARG A 136 6.76 -7.03 10.54
N ILE A 137 7.20 -6.43 11.65
CA ILE A 137 6.43 -5.40 12.37
C ILE A 137 7.14 -4.06 12.19
N MET A 138 6.38 -3.06 11.72
CA MET A 138 6.81 -1.68 11.60
C MET A 138 6.08 -0.82 12.63
N VAL A 139 6.80 0.05 13.35
CA VAL A 139 6.20 0.96 14.34
C VAL A 139 6.49 2.40 13.99
N THR A 140 5.45 3.24 13.95
CA THR A 140 5.62 4.69 13.83
C THR A 140 6.10 5.28 15.16
N LEU A 141 7.18 6.03 15.13
CA LEU A 141 7.77 6.64 16.32
C LEU A 141 6.97 7.88 16.75
N PRO A 142 6.70 8.04 18.06
CA PRO A 142 6.22 9.29 18.62
C PRO A 142 7.38 10.28 18.81
N THR A 143 7.08 11.58 18.89
CA THR A 143 8.08 12.65 19.10
C THR A 143 8.92 12.40 20.36
N GLU A 144 8.27 11.89 21.40
CA GLU A 144 8.87 11.54 22.70
C GLU A 144 9.94 10.44 22.59
N ALA A 145 10.00 9.70 21.48
CA ALA A 145 11.08 8.73 21.24
C ALA A 145 12.46 9.41 21.14
N ALA A 146 12.53 10.69 20.73
CA ALA A 146 13.79 11.43 20.68
C ALA A 146 14.49 11.53 22.05
N GLU A 147 13.75 11.46 23.15
CA GLU A 147 14.26 11.59 24.52
C GLU A 147 14.20 10.27 25.31
N ASN A 148 13.75 9.18 24.69
CA ASN A 148 13.46 7.93 25.38
C ASN A 148 14.21 6.74 24.77
N TYR A 149 15.46 6.56 25.19
CA TYR A 149 16.28 5.43 24.81
C TYR A 149 15.66 4.06 25.17
N GLU A 150 15.12 3.94 26.39
CA GLU A 150 14.55 2.68 26.88
C GLU A 150 13.39 2.17 26.02
N PHE A 151 12.64 3.09 25.40
CA PHE A 151 11.58 2.76 24.47
C PHE A 151 12.08 1.89 23.30
N PHE A 152 13.22 2.24 22.71
CA PHE A 152 13.80 1.46 21.60
C PHE A 152 14.28 0.08 22.05
N VAL A 153 14.93 -0.02 23.22
CA VAL A 153 15.35 -1.32 23.78
C VAL A 153 14.15 -2.25 23.93
N LYS A 154 13.03 -1.75 24.46
CA LYS A 154 11.77 -2.52 24.61
C LYS A 154 11.18 -2.92 23.26
N LEU A 155 11.12 -2.01 22.28
CA LEU A 155 10.62 -2.32 20.94
C LEU A 155 11.43 -3.43 20.25
N LEU A 156 12.76 -3.34 20.30
CA LEU A 156 13.65 -4.35 19.71
C LEU A 156 13.52 -5.70 20.43
N GLN A 157 13.43 -5.70 21.76
CA GLN A 157 13.20 -6.91 22.55
C GLN A 157 11.88 -7.60 22.16
N ARG A 158 10.83 -6.82 21.87
CA ARG A 158 9.51 -7.30 21.41
C ARG A 158 9.43 -7.69 19.94
N GLY A 159 10.52 -7.52 19.18
CA GLY A 159 10.61 -8.03 17.81
C GLY A 159 10.17 -7.05 16.71
N VAL A 160 10.17 -5.74 16.97
CA VAL A 160 10.06 -4.74 15.90
C VAL A 160 11.20 -4.92 14.90
N ASN A 161 10.89 -4.87 13.60
CA ASN A 161 11.85 -5.05 12.51
C ASN A 161 12.17 -3.74 11.79
N CYS A 162 11.24 -2.80 11.81
CA CYS A 162 11.38 -1.50 11.18
C CYS A 162 10.74 -0.43 12.07
N VAL A 163 11.36 0.74 12.17
CA VAL A 163 10.74 1.93 12.74
C VAL A 163 10.49 2.94 11.64
N ARG A 164 9.42 3.72 11.81
CA ARG A 164 9.00 4.77 10.87
C ARG A 164 9.04 6.12 11.57
N ILE A 165 9.79 7.07 11.02
CA ILE A 165 9.70 8.50 11.35
C ILE A 165 8.78 9.16 10.32
N ASN A 166 7.78 9.91 10.78
CA ASN A 166 6.89 10.65 9.90
C ASN A 166 7.38 12.10 9.76
N CYS A 167 7.95 12.45 8.62
CA CYS A 167 8.62 13.75 8.39
C CYS A 167 7.62 14.89 8.09
N ALA A 168 6.31 14.60 8.05
CA ALA A 168 5.27 15.63 8.15
C ALA A 168 5.29 16.36 9.50
N HIS A 169 5.98 15.80 10.50
CA HIS A 169 6.10 16.33 11.85
C HIS A 169 7.56 16.34 12.30
N ASP A 170 7.82 17.08 13.38
CA ASP A 170 9.13 17.24 14.00
C ASP A 170 10.17 17.87 13.05
N SER A 171 11.44 17.93 13.45
CA SER A 171 12.52 18.52 12.65
C SER A 171 13.75 17.60 12.58
N PRO A 172 14.74 17.91 11.73
CA PRO A 172 15.98 17.14 11.64
C PRO A 172 16.65 16.87 12.99
N LYS A 173 16.54 17.80 13.94
CA LYS A 173 17.10 17.65 15.28
C LYS A 173 16.43 16.50 16.06
N GLU A 174 15.10 16.44 16.06
CA GLU A 174 14.38 15.36 16.73
C GLU A 174 14.58 14.03 16.01
N TRP A 175 14.62 14.05 14.67
CA TRP A 175 14.87 12.84 13.87
C TRP A 175 16.26 12.27 14.17
N GLU A 176 17.31 13.10 14.21
CA GLU A 176 18.67 12.67 14.56
C GLU A 176 18.72 12.01 15.94
N ALA A 177 18.08 12.61 16.94
CA ALA A 177 18.00 12.03 18.30
C ALA A 177 17.27 10.68 18.33
N MET A 178 16.18 10.51 17.56
CA MET A 178 15.51 9.20 17.42
C MET A 178 16.43 8.16 16.77
N ILE A 179 17.21 8.56 15.78
CA ILE A 179 18.13 7.69 15.05
C ILE A 179 19.28 7.26 15.98
N ASP A 180 19.87 8.18 16.73
CA ASP A 180 20.92 7.87 17.70
C ASP A 180 20.44 6.88 18.77
N ASN A 181 19.26 7.13 19.34
CA ASN A 181 18.66 6.22 20.31
C ASN A 181 18.41 4.82 19.72
N LEU A 182 17.93 4.74 18.47
CA LEU A 182 17.77 3.48 17.76
C LEU A 182 19.12 2.76 17.62
N ARG A 183 20.17 3.43 17.11
CA ARG A 183 21.49 2.81 16.88
C ARG A 183 22.14 2.35 18.19
N TRP A 184 22.01 3.10 19.28
CA TRP A 184 22.47 2.67 20.59
C TRP A 184 21.70 1.44 21.09
N ALA A 185 20.39 1.36 20.84
CA ALA A 185 19.58 0.22 21.27
C ALA A 185 19.90 -1.05 20.46
N GLU A 186 20.20 -0.91 19.17
CA GLU A 186 20.70 -2.02 18.34
C GLU A 186 22.05 -2.54 18.88
N SER A 187 22.96 -1.64 19.28
CA SER A 187 24.25 -2.04 19.86
C SER A 187 24.11 -2.75 21.20
N GLU A 188 23.16 -2.35 22.06
CA GLU A 188 22.92 -2.99 23.36
C GLU A 188 22.24 -4.35 23.20
N THR A 189 21.21 -4.43 22.35
CA THR A 189 20.37 -5.62 22.22
C THR A 189 20.92 -6.65 21.24
N GLY A 190 21.84 -6.25 20.35
CA GLY A 190 22.33 -7.06 19.24
C GLY A 190 21.29 -7.34 18.16
N LYS A 191 20.15 -6.64 18.17
CA LYS A 191 19.06 -6.81 17.20
C LYS A 191 19.06 -5.63 16.23
N SER A 192 19.08 -5.91 14.93
CA SER A 192 18.99 -4.89 13.88
C SER A 192 17.55 -4.49 13.59
N CYS A 193 17.34 -3.23 13.24
CA CYS A 193 16.06 -2.64 12.86
C CYS A 193 16.23 -1.63 11.73
N LYS A 194 15.41 -1.76 10.69
CA LYS A 194 15.38 -0.83 9.57
C LYS A 194 14.77 0.51 9.97
N LEU A 195 15.28 1.58 9.38
CA LEU A 195 14.74 2.93 9.52
C LEU A 195 14.02 3.34 8.23
N LEU A 196 12.75 3.67 8.35
CA LEU A 196 11.97 4.32 7.31
C LEU A 196 11.74 5.78 7.69
N MET A 197 12.11 6.70 6.81
CA MET A 197 11.72 8.11 6.90
C MET A 197 10.65 8.40 5.87
N ASP A 198 9.44 8.72 6.33
CA ASP A 198 8.26 8.90 5.50
C ASP A 198 8.11 10.38 5.15
N LEU A 199 8.18 10.72 3.86
CA LEU A 199 8.03 12.09 3.38
C LEU A 199 6.63 12.60 3.70
N GLY A 200 6.53 13.89 4.03
CA GLY A 200 5.25 14.50 4.37
C GLY A 200 4.30 14.48 3.18
N GLY A 201 4.84 14.75 1.99
CA GLY A 201 4.08 14.85 0.76
C GLY A 201 3.04 15.97 0.82
N ILE A 202 2.23 16.03 -0.23
CA ILE A 202 1.24 17.08 -0.41
C ILE A 202 -0.16 16.56 -0.05
N GLN A 203 -0.71 17.04 1.07
CA GLN A 203 -2.10 16.81 1.45
C GLN A 203 -2.84 18.15 1.53
N PRO A 204 -3.87 18.38 0.71
CA PRO A 204 -4.64 19.61 0.77
C PRO A 204 -5.33 19.71 2.14
N ARG A 205 -5.26 20.89 2.78
CA ARG A 205 -5.77 21.10 4.14
C ARG A 205 -6.57 22.40 4.24
N THR A 206 -7.55 22.41 5.14
CA THR A 206 -8.32 23.61 5.47
C THR A 206 -7.46 24.65 6.19
N VAL A 207 -7.53 25.90 5.75
CA VAL A 207 -6.88 27.05 6.39
C VAL A 207 -7.81 28.26 6.38
N ASP A 208 -7.47 29.27 7.18
CA ASP A 208 -8.23 30.51 7.35
C ASP A 208 -9.74 30.28 7.55
N VAL A 209 -10.10 29.27 8.37
CA VAL A 209 -11.50 28.92 8.64
C VAL A 209 -12.28 30.08 9.27
N ILE A 210 -13.42 30.40 8.67
CA ILE A 210 -14.44 31.31 9.19
C ILE A 210 -15.69 30.49 9.53
N THR A 211 -16.19 30.65 10.75
CA THR A 211 -17.46 30.09 11.21
C THR A 211 -18.26 31.15 11.97
N PRO A 212 -19.59 31.03 12.06
CA PRO A 212 -20.40 31.85 12.98
C PRO A 212 -19.91 31.79 14.43
N GLU A 213 -20.14 32.86 15.19
CA GLU A 213 -19.70 32.95 16.60
C GLU A 213 -20.28 31.83 17.48
N ASN A 214 -21.54 31.46 17.23
CA ASN A 214 -22.29 30.49 18.06
C ASN A 214 -22.46 29.10 17.41
N GLU A 215 -22.08 28.93 16.15
CA GLU A 215 -22.28 27.70 15.38
C GLU A 215 -20.96 27.33 14.71
N LYS A 216 -20.35 26.22 15.15
CA LYS A 216 -19.06 25.75 14.60
C LYS A 216 -19.20 24.46 13.80
N SER A 217 -20.40 23.87 13.80
CA SER A 217 -20.68 22.59 13.18
C SER A 217 -21.49 22.79 11.92
N LEU A 218 -21.10 22.08 10.86
CA LEU A 218 -21.86 21.91 9.63
C LEU A 218 -22.76 20.68 9.75
N TYR A 219 -24.01 20.80 9.31
CA TYR A 219 -25.04 19.77 9.26
C TYR A 219 -25.42 19.45 7.82
N LEU A 220 -26.18 18.37 7.64
CA LEU A 220 -26.69 17.96 6.34
C LEU A 220 -27.51 19.08 5.67
N GLY A 221 -27.15 19.43 4.43
CA GLY A 221 -27.78 20.49 3.64
C GLY A 221 -27.18 21.88 3.84
N ASP A 222 -26.27 22.07 4.80
CA ASP A 222 -25.57 23.35 4.97
C ASP A 222 -24.65 23.63 3.78
N ARG A 223 -24.35 24.91 3.57
CA ARG A 223 -23.40 25.37 2.56
C ARG A 223 -22.06 25.79 3.18
N LEU A 224 -20.98 25.37 2.54
CA LEU A 224 -19.60 25.77 2.83
C LEU A 224 -19.01 26.42 1.58
N PHE A 225 -18.44 27.61 1.73
CA PHE A 225 -17.67 28.24 0.65
C PHE A 225 -16.19 27.91 0.79
N LEU A 226 -15.63 27.22 -0.20
CA LEU A 226 -14.20 26.92 -0.27
C LEU A 226 -13.56 27.91 -1.24
N SER A 227 -12.87 28.91 -0.68
CA SER A 227 -12.29 30.00 -1.46
C SER A 227 -10.87 29.70 -1.93
N LYS A 228 -10.48 30.27 -3.08
CA LYS A 228 -9.10 30.26 -3.59
C LYS A 228 -8.16 31.15 -2.77
N ASN A 229 -8.69 32.21 -2.17
CA ASN A 229 -7.92 33.20 -1.41
C ASN A 229 -8.51 33.34 -0.02
N LYS A 230 -7.70 33.80 0.94
CA LYS A 230 -8.13 34.01 2.32
C LYS A 230 -9.54 34.62 2.39
N PRO A 231 -10.53 33.89 2.94
CA PRO A 231 -11.92 34.30 2.86
C PRO A 231 -12.15 35.56 3.70
N GLN A 232 -13.13 36.35 3.27
CA GLN A 232 -13.68 37.47 4.05
C GLN A 232 -15.07 37.09 4.55
N PRO A 233 -15.49 37.55 5.73
CA PRO A 233 -16.83 37.28 6.23
C PRO A 233 -17.91 37.64 5.20
N ASN A 234 -18.72 36.65 4.83
CA ASN A 234 -19.81 36.77 3.87
C ASN A 234 -21.08 36.25 4.54
N ALA A 235 -22.13 37.08 4.59
CA ALA A 235 -23.40 36.72 5.23
C ALA A 235 -24.15 35.60 4.50
N GLU A 236 -23.92 35.44 3.19
CA GLU A 236 -24.50 34.37 2.38
C GLU A 236 -23.86 33.01 2.69
N PHE A 237 -22.55 33.01 2.97
CA PHE A 237 -21.78 31.81 3.28
C PHE A 237 -21.15 31.94 4.66
N PRO A 238 -21.89 31.59 5.74
CA PRO A 238 -21.40 31.72 7.11
C PRO A 238 -20.20 30.82 7.41
N PHE A 239 -20.11 29.67 6.74
CA PHE A 239 -18.98 28.76 6.83
C PHE A 239 -18.08 28.93 5.60
N GLN A 240 -16.81 29.25 5.86
CA GLN A 240 -15.82 29.44 4.79
C GLN A 240 -14.45 28.91 5.19
N THR A 241 -13.66 28.51 4.21
CA THR A 241 -12.26 28.14 4.40
C THR A 241 -11.51 28.27 3.08
N CYS A 242 -10.18 28.25 3.15
CA CYS A 242 -9.31 28.01 2.01
C CYS A 242 -8.71 26.61 2.06
N CYS A 243 -8.18 26.20 0.91
CA CYS A 243 -7.30 25.04 0.78
C CYS A 243 -5.84 25.52 0.79
N THR A 244 -4.92 24.75 1.37
CA THR A 244 -3.46 24.97 1.23
C THR A 244 -2.97 24.88 -0.22
N ILE A 245 -3.78 24.31 -1.12
CA ILE A 245 -3.50 24.12 -2.54
C ILE A 245 -4.72 24.63 -3.32
N PRO A 246 -4.86 25.94 -3.52
CA PRO A 246 -6.04 26.53 -4.15
C PRO A 246 -6.19 26.16 -5.63
N GLU A 247 -5.11 25.76 -6.31
CA GLU A 247 -5.08 25.34 -7.73
C GLU A 247 -5.92 24.08 -7.99
N ILE A 248 -6.22 23.30 -6.94
CA ILE A 248 -7.12 22.15 -7.04
C ILE A 248 -8.52 22.61 -7.43
N LEU A 249 -8.95 23.79 -6.97
CA LEU A 249 -10.29 24.31 -7.23
C LEU A 249 -10.52 24.63 -8.70
N ASP A 250 -9.45 24.81 -9.49
CA ASP A 250 -9.54 25.00 -10.94
C ASP A 250 -9.83 23.70 -11.71
N GLN A 251 -9.65 22.54 -11.05
CA GLN A 251 -9.82 21.21 -11.65
C GLN A 251 -11.17 20.58 -11.27
N VAL A 252 -11.85 21.14 -10.28
CA VAL A 252 -13.11 20.63 -9.73
C VAL A 252 -14.31 20.98 -10.63
N GLN A 253 -15.25 20.05 -10.76
CA GLN A 253 -16.49 20.24 -11.53
C GLN A 253 -17.73 20.21 -10.64
N GLU A 254 -18.83 20.78 -11.12
CA GLU A 254 -20.13 20.64 -10.45
C GLU A 254 -20.51 19.16 -10.30
N GLY A 255 -20.97 18.79 -9.11
CA GLY A 255 -21.26 17.41 -8.77
C GLY A 255 -20.09 16.60 -8.19
N ASP A 256 -18.85 17.08 -8.28
CA ASP A 256 -17.70 16.43 -7.62
C ASP A 256 -17.90 16.39 -6.10
N THR A 257 -17.27 15.43 -5.44
CA THR A 257 -17.29 15.35 -3.97
C THR A 257 -15.99 15.85 -3.36
N VAL A 258 -16.13 16.56 -2.23
CA VAL A 258 -15.02 17.00 -1.40
C VAL A 258 -15.23 16.49 0.02
N TRP A 259 -14.23 15.79 0.55
CA TRP A 259 -14.26 15.17 1.87
C TRP A 259 -13.26 15.82 2.80
N ILE A 260 -13.68 16.16 4.01
CA ILE A 260 -12.89 16.92 4.99
C ILE A 260 -12.79 16.15 6.31
N ASP A 261 -11.63 16.25 6.98
CA ASP A 261 -11.32 15.63 8.29
C ASP A 261 -11.48 14.10 8.26
N ASP A 262 -10.70 13.43 7.40
CA ASP A 262 -10.67 11.98 7.22
C ASP A 262 -12.02 11.39 6.79
N GLY A 263 -12.76 12.13 5.94
CA GLY A 263 -14.05 11.72 5.41
C GLY A 263 -15.23 11.86 6.40
N LYS A 264 -15.05 12.57 7.52
CA LYS A 264 -16.15 12.81 8.48
C LYS A 264 -17.17 13.80 7.93
N LEU A 265 -16.72 14.84 7.24
CA LEU A 265 -17.57 15.80 6.55
C LEU A 265 -17.51 15.53 5.05
N GLY A 266 -18.64 15.12 4.48
CA GLY A 266 -18.79 14.90 3.04
C GLY A 266 -19.60 16.00 2.41
N THR A 267 -19.09 16.56 1.32
CA THR A 267 -19.75 17.61 0.57
C THR A 267 -19.79 17.29 -0.92
N ARG A 268 -20.69 17.96 -1.64
CA ARG A 268 -20.78 17.94 -3.09
C ARG A 268 -20.70 19.37 -3.62
N VAL A 269 -20.00 19.55 -4.72
CA VAL A 269 -19.91 20.83 -5.41
C VAL A 269 -21.27 21.18 -5.99
N GLU A 270 -21.88 22.23 -5.44
CA GLU A 270 -23.16 22.76 -5.92
C GLU A 270 -22.94 23.69 -7.12
N SER A 271 -21.93 24.57 -7.04
CA SER A 271 -21.53 25.44 -8.17
C SER A 271 -20.07 25.86 -8.07
N VAL A 272 -19.46 26.11 -9.23
CA VAL A 272 -18.12 26.68 -9.35
C VAL A 272 -18.21 28.18 -9.56
N GLN A 273 -17.48 28.96 -8.77
CA GLN A 273 -17.42 30.42 -8.83
C GLN A 273 -16.01 30.86 -9.28
N GLU A 274 -15.85 32.14 -9.61
CA GLU A 274 -14.54 32.69 -10.02
C GLU A 274 -13.51 32.62 -8.87
N ASP A 275 -13.96 32.87 -7.64
CA ASP A 275 -13.17 33.01 -6.42
C ASP A 275 -13.18 31.78 -5.50
N GLY A 276 -13.83 30.69 -5.91
CA GLY A 276 -13.94 29.47 -5.11
C GLY A 276 -15.03 28.51 -5.60
N ILE A 277 -15.45 27.60 -4.74
CA ILE A 277 -16.54 26.67 -5.00
C ILE A 277 -17.53 26.66 -3.84
N ILE A 278 -18.81 26.49 -4.16
CA ILE A 278 -19.88 26.32 -3.16
C ILE A 278 -20.11 24.82 -2.98
N LEU A 279 -20.00 24.39 -1.73
CA LEU A 279 -20.15 22.99 -1.33
C LEU A 279 -21.44 22.82 -0.53
N GLU A 280 -22.28 21.88 -0.94
CA GLU A 280 -23.44 21.40 -0.17
C GLU A 280 -23.00 20.20 0.69
N VAL A 281 -23.31 20.23 1.99
CA VAL A 281 -23.01 19.12 2.89
C VAL A 281 -23.97 17.96 2.64
N ILE A 282 -23.41 16.82 2.22
CA ILE A 282 -24.15 15.58 1.96
C ILE A 282 -23.93 14.51 3.04
N GLN A 283 -22.94 14.70 3.94
CA GLN A 283 -22.68 13.81 5.07
C GLN A 283 -22.06 14.56 6.25
N ALA A 284 -22.63 14.37 7.45
CA ALA A 284 -22.10 14.83 8.73
C ALA A 284 -22.61 13.93 9.87
N ARG A 285 -21.98 13.96 11.06
CA ARG A 285 -22.50 13.25 12.24
C ARG A 285 -23.95 13.68 12.56
N PRO A 286 -24.90 12.74 12.69
CA PRO A 286 -26.25 13.06 13.14
C PRO A 286 -26.24 13.80 14.48
N GLU A 287 -27.13 14.78 14.63
CA GLU A 287 -27.37 15.58 15.86
C GLU A 287 -26.20 16.48 16.33
N LYS A 288 -24.94 16.15 16.02
CA LYS A 288 -23.75 16.90 16.45
C LYS A 288 -23.12 17.76 15.35
N GLY A 289 -23.36 17.40 14.08
CA GLY A 289 -22.66 17.94 12.93
C GLY A 289 -21.15 17.70 12.97
N GLU A 290 -20.45 18.30 12.00
CA GLU A 290 -19.00 18.27 11.89
C GLU A 290 -18.38 19.65 12.06
N LYS A 291 -17.38 19.77 12.93
CA LYS A 291 -16.73 21.05 13.17
C LYS A 291 -15.77 21.37 12.05
N LEU A 292 -15.95 22.53 11.42
CA LEU A 292 -14.95 23.08 10.51
C LEU A 292 -13.79 23.67 11.35
N LYS A 293 -12.56 23.21 11.09
CA LYS A 293 -11.36 23.63 11.80
C LYS A 293 -10.22 23.78 10.81
N ASN A 294 -9.20 24.56 11.17
CA ASN A 294 -7.95 24.59 10.42
C ASN A 294 -7.23 23.25 10.52
N ASP A 295 -6.31 23.03 9.57
CA ASP A 295 -5.41 21.90 9.49
C ASP A 295 -6.15 20.54 9.37
N LYS A 296 -7.29 20.54 8.68
CA LYS A 296 -8.04 19.32 8.36
C LYS A 296 -7.78 18.89 6.93
N GLY A 297 -7.35 17.64 6.75
CA GLY A 297 -7.11 17.06 5.44
C GLY A 297 -8.37 17.10 4.57
N MET A 298 -8.18 17.44 3.30
CA MET A 298 -9.19 17.51 2.26
C MET A 298 -8.85 16.51 1.16
N ASN A 299 -9.88 15.85 0.65
CA ASN A 299 -9.76 14.85 -0.40
C ASN A 299 -10.77 15.17 -1.50
N PHE A 300 -10.36 14.95 -2.76
CA PHE A 300 -11.14 15.22 -3.97
C PHE A 300 -11.26 13.94 -4.83
N PRO A 301 -12.06 12.94 -4.40
CA PRO A 301 -12.04 11.60 -5.00
C PRO A 301 -12.48 11.53 -6.46
N ASN A 302 -13.25 12.51 -6.92
CA ASN A 302 -13.80 12.54 -8.28
C ASN A 302 -13.04 13.47 -9.22
N THR A 303 -12.04 14.17 -8.69
CA THR A 303 -11.27 15.15 -9.43
C THR A 303 -9.90 14.55 -9.77
N GLU A 304 -9.51 14.57 -11.04
CA GLU A 304 -8.14 14.24 -11.43
C GLU A 304 -7.25 15.41 -11.03
N VAL A 305 -6.63 15.31 -9.85
CA VAL A 305 -5.76 16.37 -9.33
C VAL A 305 -4.31 16.09 -9.72
N HIS A 306 -3.76 16.99 -10.53
CA HIS A 306 -2.36 16.97 -10.91
C HIS A 306 -1.57 17.97 -10.06
N PHE A 307 -0.78 17.45 -9.12
CA PHE A 307 0.21 18.21 -8.37
C PHE A 307 1.50 17.40 -8.27
N ASP A 308 2.60 18.11 -8.04
CA ASP A 308 3.89 17.50 -7.74
C ASP A 308 3.82 16.75 -6.41
N ALA A 309 4.07 15.44 -6.43
CA ALA A 309 4.08 14.64 -5.20
C ALA A 309 5.22 14.99 -4.23
N LEU A 310 6.28 15.67 -4.70
CA LEU A 310 7.33 16.25 -3.86
C LEU A 310 7.11 17.74 -3.64
N THR A 311 6.94 18.14 -2.38
CA THR A 311 6.87 19.55 -1.98
C THR A 311 8.25 20.18 -1.84
N GLU A 312 8.32 21.52 -1.74
CA GLU A 312 9.56 22.22 -1.39
C GLU A 312 10.12 21.74 -0.05
N LYS A 313 9.25 21.55 0.94
CA LYS A 313 9.63 20.99 2.24
C LYS A 313 10.22 19.58 2.09
N ASP A 314 9.61 18.71 1.27
CA ASP A 314 10.15 17.37 1.04
C ASP A 314 11.56 17.44 0.43
N LEU A 315 11.81 18.37 -0.51
CA LEU A 315 13.14 18.57 -1.11
C LEU A 315 14.18 19.05 -0.08
N GLU A 316 13.79 19.91 0.86
CA GLU A 316 14.63 20.34 1.98
C GLU A 316 14.89 19.18 2.95
N ASP A 317 13.85 18.43 3.32
CA ASP A 317 13.96 17.28 4.22
C ASP A 317 14.86 16.18 3.61
N LEU A 318 14.85 16.01 2.28
CA LEU A 318 15.69 15.04 1.57
C LEU A 318 17.19 15.28 1.79
N ASP A 319 17.62 16.51 2.05
CA ASP A 319 19.02 16.83 2.35
C ASP A 319 19.49 16.12 3.63
N PHE A 320 18.59 15.95 4.61
CA PHE A 320 18.85 15.18 5.81
C PHE A 320 18.57 13.69 5.59
N ILE A 321 17.39 13.35 5.06
CA ILE A 321 16.88 11.98 4.97
C ILE A 321 17.82 11.08 4.15
N ALA A 322 18.33 11.58 3.02
CA ALA A 322 19.14 10.78 2.09
C ALA A 322 20.46 10.25 2.70
N ALA A 323 20.95 10.86 3.78
CA ALA A 323 22.17 10.43 4.46
C ALA A 323 21.92 9.44 5.60
N HIS A 324 20.70 9.37 6.15
CA HIS A 324 20.45 8.69 7.42
C HIS A 324 19.53 7.47 7.32
N THR A 325 18.66 7.42 6.30
CA THR A 325 17.63 6.39 6.22
C THR A 325 18.07 5.11 5.50
N ASP A 326 17.43 3.99 5.85
CA ASP A 326 17.46 2.77 5.03
C ASP A 326 16.43 2.84 3.90
N ILE A 327 15.27 3.47 4.19
CA ILE A 327 14.08 3.44 3.34
C ILE A 327 13.37 4.80 3.34
N ILE A 328 12.87 5.23 2.19
CA ILE A 328 11.99 6.40 2.07
C ILE A 328 10.56 5.95 1.81
N GLY A 329 9.62 6.43 2.64
CA GLY A 329 8.19 6.38 2.36
C GLY A 329 7.81 7.56 1.48
N TYR A 330 7.16 7.30 0.34
CA TYR A 330 6.77 8.34 -0.60
C TYR A 330 5.24 8.48 -0.64
N SER A 331 4.77 9.52 0.05
CA SER A 331 3.37 9.90 0.18
C SER A 331 2.79 10.46 -1.13
N PHE A 332 1.51 10.17 -1.38
CA PHE A 332 0.69 10.66 -2.48
C PHE A 332 1.29 10.48 -3.87
N VAL A 333 2.15 9.48 -4.04
CA VAL A 333 2.72 9.12 -5.35
C VAL A 333 1.61 8.67 -6.30
N GLN A 334 1.59 9.19 -7.53
CA GLN A 334 0.50 8.95 -8.49
C GLN A 334 0.99 8.30 -9.78
N GLU A 335 2.18 8.66 -10.27
CA GLU A 335 2.69 8.22 -11.56
C GLU A 335 4.18 7.84 -11.54
N ALA A 336 4.64 7.15 -12.59
CA ALA A 336 6.04 6.75 -12.70
C ALA A 336 7.00 7.94 -12.73
N SER A 337 6.57 9.11 -13.23
CA SER A 337 7.35 10.36 -13.21
C SER A 337 7.71 10.79 -11.80
N ASP A 338 6.77 10.65 -10.85
CA ASP A 338 6.97 11.00 -9.44
C ASP A 338 8.12 10.18 -8.86
N ILE A 339 8.07 8.84 -9.05
CA ILE A 339 9.13 7.93 -8.60
C ILE A 339 10.46 8.31 -9.25
N LYS A 340 10.44 8.58 -10.57
CA LYS A 340 11.64 8.93 -11.31
C LYS A 340 12.26 10.22 -10.76
N ARG A 341 11.45 11.25 -10.48
CA ARG A 341 11.91 12.51 -9.88
C ARG A 341 12.54 12.27 -8.52
N LEU A 342 11.89 11.53 -7.63
CA LEU A 342 12.48 11.19 -6.32
C LEU A 342 13.81 10.44 -6.49
N GLN A 343 13.91 9.49 -7.42
CA GLN A 343 15.17 8.78 -7.70
C GLN A 343 16.27 9.73 -8.17
N GLU A 344 15.97 10.71 -9.03
CA GLU A 344 16.93 11.72 -9.49
C GLU A 344 17.39 12.63 -8.35
N GLU A 345 16.47 13.07 -7.48
CA GLU A 345 16.80 13.88 -6.30
C GLU A 345 17.69 13.12 -5.29
N LEU A 346 17.47 11.81 -5.14
CA LEU A 346 18.30 10.94 -4.28
C LEU A 346 19.67 10.69 -4.89
N GLU A 347 19.74 10.42 -6.20
CA GLU A 347 21.01 10.21 -6.90
C GLU A 347 21.88 11.48 -6.88
N ALA A 348 21.27 12.67 -6.97
CA ALA A 348 21.98 13.94 -6.84
C ALA A 348 22.58 14.18 -5.44
N ARG A 349 21.90 13.71 -4.38
CA ARG A 349 22.31 13.92 -2.99
C ARG A 349 23.26 12.85 -2.46
N ASN A 350 22.98 11.58 -2.78
CA ASN A 350 23.73 10.45 -2.25
C ASN A 350 23.84 9.29 -3.27
N PRO A 351 24.64 9.45 -4.34
CA PRO A 351 24.74 8.46 -5.43
C PRO A 351 25.34 7.12 -4.98
N SER A 352 26.04 7.09 -3.85
CA SER A 352 26.72 5.89 -3.33
C SER A 352 25.84 5.03 -2.43
N HIS A 353 24.71 5.55 -1.94
CA HIS A 353 23.86 4.86 -0.97
C HIS A 353 22.59 4.35 -1.65
N GLN A 354 22.38 3.04 -1.62
CA GLN A 354 21.19 2.44 -2.20
C GLN A 354 20.04 2.45 -1.19
N ILE A 355 19.24 3.51 -1.25
CA ILE A 355 18.06 3.68 -0.40
C ILE A 355 16.88 2.88 -0.96
N GLY A 356 16.17 2.16 -0.11
CA GLY A 356 14.92 1.51 -0.48
C GLY A 356 13.79 2.51 -0.64
N LEU A 357 12.81 2.23 -1.51
CA LEU A 357 11.59 3.04 -1.62
C LEU A 357 10.35 2.26 -1.22
N ILE A 358 9.41 2.94 -0.60
CA ILE A 358 8.04 2.47 -0.41
C ILE A 358 7.09 3.48 -1.02
N ALA A 359 6.39 3.07 -2.09
CA ALA A 359 5.29 3.85 -2.63
C ALA A 359 4.07 3.69 -1.73
N LYS A 360 3.50 4.80 -1.25
CA LYS A 360 2.25 4.80 -0.51
C LYS A 360 1.08 4.94 -1.47
N ILE A 361 0.27 3.89 -1.57
CA ILE A 361 -0.88 3.87 -2.47
C ILE A 361 -2.07 4.47 -1.73
N GLU A 362 -2.29 5.76 -1.99
CA GLU A 362 -3.26 6.61 -1.28
C GLU A 362 -4.37 7.13 -2.19
N THR A 363 -4.17 7.15 -3.51
CA THR A 363 -5.09 7.77 -4.49
C THR A 363 -5.58 6.78 -5.55
N GLN A 364 -6.66 7.13 -6.26
CA GLN A 364 -7.14 6.36 -7.41
C GLN A 364 -6.12 6.29 -8.55
N ALA A 365 -5.40 7.39 -8.80
CA ALA A 365 -4.34 7.44 -9.81
C ALA A 365 -3.22 6.45 -9.49
N ALA A 366 -2.81 6.37 -8.21
CA ALA A 366 -1.79 5.43 -7.76
C ALA A 366 -2.22 3.96 -7.98
N ILE A 367 -3.50 3.63 -7.76
CA ILE A 367 -4.03 2.28 -8.05
C ILE A 367 -3.94 2.00 -9.55
N LYS A 368 -4.43 2.94 -10.38
CA LYS A 368 -4.46 2.79 -11.85
C LYS A 368 -3.06 2.60 -12.43
N ASN A 369 -2.08 3.31 -11.91
CA ASN A 369 -0.70 3.33 -12.38
C ASN A 369 0.23 2.37 -11.59
N LEU A 370 -0.33 1.51 -10.73
CA LEU A 370 0.45 0.65 -9.84
C LEU A 370 1.50 -0.22 -10.58
N PRO A 371 1.20 -0.84 -11.74
CA PRO A 371 2.20 -1.60 -12.47
C PRO A 371 3.41 -0.75 -12.92
N GLU A 372 3.15 0.44 -13.46
CA GLU A 372 4.16 1.39 -13.93
C GLU A 372 5.00 1.91 -12.76
N LEU A 373 4.36 2.23 -11.63
CA LEU A 373 5.03 2.61 -10.37
C LEU A 373 5.99 1.52 -9.89
N ILE A 374 5.52 0.27 -9.84
CA ILE A 374 6.33 -0.89 -9.45
C ILE A 374 7.53 -1.03 -10.37
N VAL A 375 7.33 -0.99 -11.68
CA VAL A 375 8.39 -1.20 -12.67
C VAL A 375 9.46 -0.11 -12.58
N GLN A 376 9.04 1.16 -12.50
CA GLN A 376 9.97 2.29 -12.40
C GLN A 376 10.79 2.23 -11.10
N ALA A 377 10.14 1.93 -9.98
CA ALA A 377 10.80 1.91 -8.68
C ALA A 377 11.73 0.70 -8.53
N ALA A 378 11.16 -0.51 -8.64
CA ALA A 378 11.88 -1.77 -8.44
C ALA A 378 12.93 -2.03 -9.52
N GLY A 379 12.78 -1.40 -10.69
CA GLY A 379 13.75 -1.41 -11.77
C GLY A 379 15.08 -0.76 -11.40
N ARG A 380 15.15 0.12 -10.39
CA ARG A 380 16.39 0.84 -10.03
C ARG A 380 16.88 0.59 -8.60
N GLN A 381 16.00 0.41 -7.61
CA GLN A 381 16.38 0.17 -6.21
C GLN A 381 15.43 -0.79 -5.48
N PRO A 382 15.76 -1.27 -4.26
CA PRO A 382 14.83 -2.05 -3.44
C PRO A 382 13.51 -1.30 -3.28
N PHE A 383 12.40 -2.01 -3.42
CA PHE A 383 11.09 -1.38 -3.50
C PHE A 383 10.03 -2.20 -2.77
N GLY A 384 9.09 -1.49 -2.14
CA GLY A 384 7.90 -2.05 -1.51
C GLY A 384 6.69 -1.16 -1.76
N VAL A 385 5.51 -1.68 -1.44
CA VAL A 385 4.25 -0.94 -1.56
C VAL A 385 3.58 -0.89 -0.21
N MET A 386 3.17 0.30 0.23
CA MET A 386 2.35 0.47 1.43
C MET A 386 0.90 0.72 1.05
N ILE A 387 0.00 -0.12 1.55
CA ILE A 387 -1.44 0.11 1.43
C ILE A 387 -1.83 1.10 2.53
N ALA A 388 -1.81 2.38 2.20
CA ALA A 388 -2.08 3.46 3.14
C ALA A 388 -3.60 3.70 3.25
N ARG A 389 -4.25 2.81 4.01
CA ARG A 389 -5.72 2.67 4.03
C ARG A 389 -6.50 3.89 4.53
N GLY A 390 -5.86 4.79 5.27
CA GLY A 390 -6.50 6.00 5.79
C GLY A 390 -6.98 6.90 4.66
N ASP A 391 -6.05 7.49 3.92
CA ASP A 391 -6.35 8.33 2.76
C ASP A 391 -7.01 7.52 1.63
N LEU A 392 -6.55 6.29 1.39
CA LEU A 392 -7.11 5.44 0.34
C LEU A 392 -8.62 5.21 0.51
N ALA A 393 -9.10 4.96 1.74
CA ALA A 393 -10.52 4.74 2.00
C ALA A 393 -11.38 5.97 1.69
N VAL A 394 -10.85 7.18 1.89
CA VAL A 394 -11.54 8.41 1.53
C VAL A 394 -11.59 8.57 0.00
N GLN A 395 -10.53 8.14 -0.70
CA GLN A 395 -10.40 8.27 -2.15
C GLN A 395 -11.22 7.26 -2.96
N ILE A 396 -11.45 6.05 -2.47
CA ILE A 396 -12.21 5.00 -3.21
C ILE A 396 -13.55 4.62 -2.56
N GLY A 397 -13.82 5.17 -1.38
CA GLY A 397 -14.94 4.78 -0.54
C GLY A 397 -14.68 3.49 0.24
N TYR A 398 -15.28 3.39 1.42
CA TYR A 398 -15.13 2.24 2.33
C TYR A 398 -15.52 0.89 1.71
N GLN A 399 -16.48 0.88 0.78
CA GLN A 399 -17.00 -0.33 0.15
C GLN A 399 -15.94 -1.00 -0.73
N ARG A 400 -15.10 -0.21 -1.41
CA ARG A 400 -14.08 -0.71 -2.34
C ARG A 400 -12.74 -0.99 -1.67
N LEU A 401 -12.53 -0.53 -0.43
CA LEU A 401 -11.26 -0.71 0.27
C LEU A 401 -10.82 -2.17 0.36
N ALA A 402 -11.74 -3.09 0.70
CA ALA A 402 -11.43 -4.50 0.79
C ALA A 402 -11.07 -5.13 -0.57
N GLU A 403 -11.74 -4.71 -1.64
CA GLU A 403 -11.47 -5.13 -3.02
C GLU A 403 -10.08 -4.65 -3.47
N ILE A 404 -9.82 -3.35 -3.38
CA ILE A 404 -8.58 -2.74 -3.87
C ILE A 404 -7.37 -3.22 -3.08
N GLN A 405 -7.49 -3.41 -1.77
CA GLN A 405 -6.42 -3.98 -0.96
C GLN A 405 -5.99 -5.37 -1.47
N GLU A 406 -6.95 -6.20 -1.89
CA GLU A 406 -6.65 -7.48 -2.51
C GLU A 406 -5.92 -7.29 -3.84
N GLU A 407 -6.43 -6.43 -4.72
CA GLU A 407 -5.81 -6.18 -6.02
C GLU A 407 -4.36 -5.69 -5.91
N ILE A 408 -4.08 -4.76 -4.99
CA ILE A 408 -2.72 -4.27 -4.71
C ILE A 408 -1.81 -5.43 -4.27
N MET A 409 -2.26 -6.25 -3.32
CA MET A 409 -1.49 -7.41 -2.85
C MET A 409 -1.18 -8.39 -3.98
N TRP A 410 -2.15 -8.63 -4.87
CA TRP A 410 -1.98 -9.58 -5.97
C TRP A 410 -0.96 -9.07 -6.99
N MET A 411 -1.02 -7.78 -7.30
CA MET A 411 -0.09 -7.14 -8.23
C MET A 411 1.34 -7.16 -7.68
N CYS A 412 1.49 -6.86 -6.39
CA CYS A 412 2.78 -6.90 -5.72
C CYS A 412 3.33 -8.33 -5.63
N GLU A 413 2.50 -9.33 -5.33
CA GLU A 413 2.93 -10.73 -5.33
C GLU A 413 3.39 -11.19 -6.72
N ALA A 414 2.70 -10.75 -7.79
CA ALA A 414 3.13 -11.03 -9.16
C ALA A 414 4.46 -10.36 -9.53
N ALA A 415 4.73 -9.19 -8.98
CA ALA A 415 6.02 -8.51 -9.10
C ALA A 415 7.08 -9.00 -8.09
N HIS A 416 6.72 -9.90 -7.17
CA HIS A 416 7.55 -10.30 -6.03
C HIS A 416 8.03 -9.11 -5.18
N ILE A 417 7.16 -8.11 -5.02
CA ILE A 417 7.40 -6.90 -4.24
C ILE A 417 6.72 -7.03 -2.87
N PRO A 418 7.44 -6.72 -1.78
CA PRO A 418 6.85 -6.75 -0.44
C PRO A 418 5.76 -5.70 -0.27
N VAL A 419 4.69 -6.09 0.43
CA VAL A 419 3.59 -5.19 0.77
C VAL A 419 3.59 -4.90 2.26
N ILE A 420 3.34 -3.64 2.61
CA ILE A 420 3.09 -3.18 3.97
C ILE A 420 1.59 -2.93 4.14
N TRP A 421 0.99 -3.65 5.08
CA TRP A 421 -0.39 -3.43 5.50
C TRP A 421 -0.42 -2.32 6.56
N ALA A 422 -0.91 -1.15 6.17
CA ALA A 422 -0.77 0.06 6.98
C ALA A 422 -2.10 0.70 7.37
N THR A 423 -1.99 1.53 8.41
CA THR A 423 -3.05 2.37 8.98
C THR A 423 -4.14 1.59 9.71
N GLN A 424 -4.45 2.00 10.94
CA GLN A 424 -5.55 1.47 11.76
C GLN A 424 -5.48 -0.03 12.15
N VAL A 425 -4.34 -0.70 11.99
CA VAL A 425 -4.15 -2.03 12.58
C VAL A 425 -3.96 -1.87 14.10
N LEU A 426 -4.84 -2.49 14.90
CA LEU A 426 -4.82 -2.40 16.36
C LEU A 426 -4.81 -0.94 16.89
N GLU A 427 -5.49 -0.03 16.20
CA GLU A 427 -5.50 1.41 16.50
C GLU A 427 -5.99 1.74 17.92
N ASN A 428 -7.15 1.20 18.31
CA ASN A 428 -7.73 1.41 19.63
C ASN A 428 -6.88 0.77 20.71
N LEU A 429 -6.24 -0.37 20.43
CA LEU A 429 -5.30 -0.96 21.36
C LEU A 429 -4.12 -0.02 21.59
N ALA A 430 -3.47 0.48 20.54
CA ALA A 430 -2.34 1.40 20.67
C ALA A 430 -2.74 2.70 21.42
N LYS A 431 -3.97 3.20 21.22
CA LYS A 431 -4.47 4.44 21.83
C LYS A 431 -5.02 4.29 23.25
N THR A 432 -5.76 3.22 23.53
CA THR A 432 -6.60 3.07 24.73
C THR A 432 -6.29 1.82 25.56
N GLY A 433 -5.42 0.94 25.07
CA GLY A 433 -5.04 -0.31 25.73
C GLY A 433 -6.02 -1.46 25.51
N ILE A 434 -7.12 -1.24 24.78
CA ILE A 434 -8.17 -2.25 24.56
C ILE A 434 -8.42 -2.42 23.06
N PRO A 435 -8.20 -3.62 22.47
CA PRO A 435 -8.53 -3.88 21.09
C PRO A 435 -10.03 -4.16 20.92
N SER A 436 -10.56 -3.79 19.77
CA SER A 436 -11.84 -4.27 19.27
C SER A 436 -11.68 -5.64 18.59
N ARG A 437 -12.80 -6.37 18.44
CA ARG A 437 -12.81 -7.68 17.74
C ARG A 437 -12.45 -7.55 16.27
N SER A 438 -12.85 -6.45 15.63
CA SER A 438 -12.53 -6.18 14.23
C SER A 438 -11.04 -5.92 14.02
N GLU A 439 -10.37 -5.25 14.95
CA GLU A 439 -8.92 -5.01 14.86
C GLU A 439 -8.10 -6.29 15.01
N VAL A 440 -8.51 -7.21 15.88
CA VAL A 440 -7.84 -8.53 15.97
C VAL A 440 -8.03 -9.32 14.67
N THR A 441 -9.21 -9.24 14.07
CA THR A 441 -9.48 -9.88 12.77
C THR A 441 -8.66 -9.24 11.65
N ASP A 442 -8.53 -7.91 11.65
CA ASP A 442 -7.70 -7.17 10.70
C ASP A 442 -6.21 -7.53 10.84
N ALA A 443 -5.69 -7.58 12.07
CA ALA A 443 -4.32 -8.03 12.36
C ALA A 443 -4.07 -9.47 11.88
N ALA A 444 -5.04 -10.37 12.07
CA ALA A 444 -4.94 -11.74 11.57
C ALA A 444 -4.92 -11.81 10.03
N MET A 445 -5.69 -10.96 9.35
CA MET A 445 -5.69 -10.86 7.88
C MET A 445 -4.41 -10.21 7.34
N ALA A 446 -3.86 -9.25 8.07
CA ALA A 446 -2.64 -8.53 7.71
C ALA A 446 -1.40 -9.44 7.64
N GLN A 447 -1.45 -10.65 8.23
CA GLN A 447 -0.42 -11.69 8.11
C GLN A 447 -0.09 -12.09 6.65
N ARG A 448 -0.99 -11.78 5.71
CA ARG A 448 -0.81 -12.02 4.28
C ARG A 448 0.14 -11.03 3.60
N SER A 449 0.47 -9.93 4.28
CA SER A 449 1.47 -8.97 3.85
C SER A 449 2.87 -9.38 4.32
N GLU A 450 3.90 -8.70 3.81
CA GLU A 450 5.29 -8.90 4.23
C GLU A 450 5.58 -8.15 5.53
N CYS A 451 4.82 -7.09 5.81
CA CYS A 451 4.98 -6.26 6.98
C CYS A 451 3.66 -5.61 7.41
N VAL A 452 3.45 -5.51 8.71
CA VAL A 452 2.30 -4.82 9.29
C VAL A 452 2.77 -3.58 10.02
N MET A 453 2.15 -2.43 9.73
CA MET A 453 2.50 -1.16 10.36
C MET A 453 1.51 -0.82 11.49
N LEU A 454 2.07 -0.53 12.66
CA LEU A 454 1.35 0.05 13.79
C LEU A 454 1.60 1.56 13.88
N ASN A 455 0.54 2.31 14.20
CA ASN A 455 0.63 3.74 14.50
C ASN A 455 1.15 3.97 15.93
N LYS A 456 1.53 5.22 16.24
CA LYS A 456 1.98 5.61 17.58
C LYS A 456 0.83 5.63 18.59
N GLY A 457 1.13 5.32 19.85
CA GLY A 457 0.18 5.42 20.96
C GLY A 457 0.80 5.00 22.30
N PRO A 458 0.18 5.36 23.44
CA PRO A 458 0.71 5.08 24.77
C PRO A 458 0.83 3.57 25.08
N PHE A 459 0.08 2.71 24.38
CA PHE A 459 0.10 1.25 24.56
C PHE A 459 0.73 0.52 23.34
N ILE A 460 1.68 1.17 22.66
CA ILE A 460 2.30 0.61 21.46
C ILE A 460 3.12 -0.64 21.75
N GLU A 461 3.73 -0.75 22.93
CA GLU A 461 4.46 -1.95 23.35
C GLU A 461 3.55 -3.18 23.46
N GLU A 462 2.37 -3.00 24.05
CA GLU A 462 1.34 -4.02 24.16
C GLU A 462 0.77 -4.37 22.78
N ALA A 463 0.56 -3.36 21.93
CA ALA A 463 0.11 -3.56 20.56
C ALA A 463 1.10 -4.39 19.73
N VAL A 464 2.41 -4.14 19.85
CA VAL A 464 3.45 -4.97 19.21
C VAL A 464 3.39 -6.40 19.74
N THR A 465 3.28 -6.58 21.05
CA THR A 465 3.23 -7.92 21.67
C THR A 465 2.02 -8.73 21.19
N ILE A 466 0.83 -8.10 21.14
CA ILE A 466 -0.39 -8.75 20.66
C ILE A 466 -0.30 -9.04 19.16
N LEU A 467 0.22 -8.11 18.36
CA LEU A 467 0.41 -8.32 16.93
C LEU A 467 1.36 -9.49 16.66
N ASP A 468 2.49 -9.56 17.37
CA ASP A 468 3.47 -10.63 17.25
C ASP A 468 2.83 -12.01 17.50
N ASP A 469 2.07 -12.17 18.59
CA ASP A 469 1.36 -13.42 18.92
C ASP A 469 0.30 -13.79 17.85
N VAL A 470 -0.49 -12.82 17.39
CA VAL A 470 -1.48 -13.05 16.31
C VAL A 470 -0.80 -13.53 15.04
N LEU A 471 0.29 -12.87 14.63
CA LEU A 471 1.04 -13.23 13.42
C LEU A 471 1.69 -14.62 13.54
N LEU A 472 2.30 -14.94 14.68
CA LEU A 472 2.91 -16.25 14.97
C LEU A 472 1.90 -17.40 14.92
N ARG A 473 0.69 -17.18 15.43
CA ARG A 473 -0.39 -18.18 15.35
C ARG A 473 -0.88 -18.32 13.91
N MET A 474 -1.18 -17.20 13.26
CA MET A 474 -1.81 -17.20 11.94
C MET A 474 -0.89 -17.72 10.83
N GLN A 475 0.43 -17.56 10.93
CA GLN A 475 1.34 -18.08 9.91
C GLN A 475 1.32 -19.60 9.77
N ALA A 476 0.93 -20.34 10.80
CA ALA A 476 0.79 -21.79 10.72
C ALA A 476 -0.54 -22.22 10.08
N HIS A 477 -1.50 -21.29 9.94
CA HIS A 477 -2.81 -21.52 9.32
C HIS A 477 -2.92 -20.92 7.92
N GLN A 478 -2.12 -19.91 7.60
CA GLN A 478 -2.23 -19.16 6.36
C GLN A 478 -0.86 -18.70 5.86
N MET A 479 -0.64 -18.86 4.56
CA MET A 479 0.47 -18.27 3.84
C MET A 479 -0.06 -17.57 2.60
N LYS A 480 0.03 -16.24 2.55
CA LYS A 480 -0.62 -15.44 1.50
C LYS A 480 -2.10 -15.86 1.37
N LYS A 481 -2.53 -16.32 0.21
CA LYS A 481 -3.90 -16.81 -0.04
C LYS A 481 -4.08 -18.32 0.19
N THR A 482 -3.05 -18.99 0.69
CA THR A 482 -3.02 -20.44 0.85
C THR A 482 -3.24 -20.84 2.31
N PRO A 483 -4.39 -21.42 2.64
CA PRO A 483 -4.57 -22.10 3.93
C PRO A 483 -3.53 -23.22 4.09
N GLN A 484 -2.86 -23.21 5.22
CA GLN A 484 -1.94 -24.25 5.68
C GLN A 484 -2.70 -25.12 6.68
N LEU A 485 -3.02 -26.35 6.29
CA LEU A 485 -3.77 -27.29 7.13
C LEU A 485 -2.84 -27.95 8.15
N ARG A 486 -2.31 -27.17 9.09
CA ARG A 486 -1.56 -27.72 10.23
C ARG A 486 -2.42 -28.67 11.05
N ALA A 487 -1.77 -29.60 11.77
CA ALA A 487 -2.46 -30.41 12.77
C ALA A 487 -3.13 -29.49 13.82
N LEU A 488 -4.36 -29.85 14.19
CA LEU A 488 -5.16 -29.13 15.19
C LEU A 488 -4.95 -29.79 16.55
N HIS A 489 -4.63 -28.98 17.56
CA HIS A 489 -4.48 -29.42 18.95
C HIS A 489 -5.56 -28.84 19.87
N SER A 490 -6.55 -28.14 19.30
CA SER A 490 -7.61 -27.50 20.08
C SER A 490 -8.53 -28.48 20.81
N TRP A 491 -8.46 -29.77 20.45
CA TRP A 491 -9.28 -30.87 20.99
C TRP A 491 -8.42 -31.99 21.59
N GLU A 492 -7.12 -31.74 21.78
CA GLU A 492 -6.19 -32.63 22.50
C GLU A 492 -6.16 -32.31 24.01
#